data_AF-A0A1Q7GHU2-F1
#
_entry.id   AF-A0A1Q7GHU2-F1
#
_cell.length_a   1.000
_cell.length_b   1.000
_cell.length_c   1.000
_cell.angle_alpha   90.00
_cell.angle_beta   90.00
_cell.angle_gamma   90.00
#
_symmetry.space_group_name_H-M   'P 1'
#
loop_
_entity.id
_entity.type
_entity.pdbx_description
1 polymer ?
#
loop_
_entity_poly.entity_id
_entity_poly.type
_entity_poly.pdbx_seq_one_letter_code
_entity_poly.pdbx_strand_id
1 'polypeptide(L)'
;MPLRTIGWLLDEYHAARLEHSRDTYRLYYYRKQARGVFRGDVIACESIPEEDESTRFAGFLLYNEQGWRQAFADHQNYWAWRRDRNESRWQQQERGELDVDAKNMMHTVRLLLSGRSLMKSGQPIVRFSGHQLALLMSIREGKLSFDEIMSVAQEILADCERLKATADLPDICESAQATTLLREITEHWEKRTL
;
A
#
# COMPACT_ATOMS: atom_id res chain seq x y z
N MET A 1 22.22 9.58 -8.67
CA MET A 1 22.42 11.04 -8.59
C MET A 1 21.37 11.72 -9.46
N PRO A 2 20.63 12.73 -8.98
CA PRO A 2 19.66 13.46 -9.80
C PRO A 2 20.33 14.11 -11.02
N LEU A 3 19.71 14.05 -12.20
CA LEU A 3 20.26 14.65 -13.43
C LEU A 3 20.64 16.13 -13.26
N ARG A 4 19.83 16.89 -12.49
CA ARG A 4 20.07 18.30 -12.15
C ARG A 4 21.37 18.57 -11.37
N THR A 5 21.95 17.56 -10.74
CA THR A 5 23.18 17.69 -9.93
C THR A 5 24.45 17.27 -10.66
N ILE A 6 24.33 16.68 -11.86
CA ILE A 6 25.49 16.16 -12.61
C ILE A 6 26.20 17.29 -13.39
N GLY A 7 25.57 18.46 -13.52
CA GLY A 7 26.14 19.62 -14.25
C GLY A 7 26.12 19.45 -15.76
N TRP A 8 25.46 18.41 -16.29
CA TRP A 8 25.29 18.22 -17.72
C TRP A 8 24.10 19.04 -18.21
N LEU A 9 24.35 19.90 -19.19
CA LEU A 9 23.31 20.63 -19.91
C LEU A 9 22.75 19.69 -20.98
N LEU A 10 21.71 18.92 -20.67
CA LEU A 10 21.16 17.92 -21.58
C LEU A 10 20.63 18.49 -22.91
N ASP A 11 20.45 19.81 -22.98
CA ASP A 11 20.15 20.53 -24.22
C ASP A 11 21.30 20.47 -25.23
N GLU A 12 22.53 20.25 -24.74
CA GLU A 12 23.76 20.15 -25.54
C GLU A 12 24.09 18.72 -26.00
N TYR A 13 23.18 17.77 -25.77
CA TYR A 13 23.37 16.36 -26.10
C TYR A 13 22.29 15.84 -27.05
N HIS A 14 22.67 14.87 -27.88
CA HIS A 14 21.74 13.97 -28.55
C HIS A 14 21.62 12.67 -27.77
N ALA A 15 20.43 12.07 -27.83
CA ALA A 15 20.21 10.71 -27.35
C ALA A 15 19.99 9.77 -28.53
N ALA A 16 20.52 8.55 -28.43
CA ALA A 16 20.15 7.45 -29.32
C ALA A 16 19.82 6.23 -28.48
N ARG A 17 18.78 5.48 -28.84
CA ARG A 17 18.41 4.26 -28.11
C ARG A 17 19.52 3.23 -28.24
N LEU A 18 19.88 2.58 -27.14
CA LEU A 18 20.79 1.44 -27.18
C LEU A 18 20.06 0.21 -27.70
N GLU A 19 20.65 -0.49 -28.65
CA GLU A 19 20.10 -1.70 -29.23
C GLU A 19 19.93 -2.77 -28.16
N HIS A 20 18.84 -3.53 -28.24
CA HIS A 20 18.55 -4.67 -27.36
C HIS A 20 18.52 -4.36 -25.84
N SER A 21 18.52 -3.08 -25.45
CA SER A 21 18.35 -2.65 -24.06
C SER A 21 17.11 -1.77 -23.93
N ARG A 22 16.26 -2.08 -22.94
CA ARG A 22 15.12 -1.22 -22.59
C ARG A 22 15.59 -0.03 -21.77
N ASP A 23 14.93 1.11 -21.95
CA ASP A 23 15.12 2.32 -21.14
C ASP A 23 16.56 2.85 -21.07
N THR A 24 17.42 2.42 -22.00
CA THR A 24 18.83 2.78 -22.04
C THR A 24 19.13 3.56 -23.32
N TYR A 25 19.79 4.69 -23.14
CA TYR A 25 20.10 5.63 -24.20
C TYR A 25 21.59 5.99 -24.16
N ARG A 26 22.21 6.07 -25.32
CA ARG A 26 23.55 6.61 -25.51
C ARG A 26 23.45 8.13 -25.66
N LEU A 27 24.29 8.87 -24.96
CA LEU A 27 24.36 10.32 -25.04
C LEU A 27 25.58 10.77 -25.82
N TYR A 28 25.40 11.75 -26.69
CA TYR A 28 26.45 12.30 -27.54
C TYR A 28 26.51 13.82 -27.42
N TYR A 29 27.70 14.36 -27.19
CA TYR A 29 27.88 15.79 -26.94
C TYR A 29 28.03 16.58 -28.25
N TYR A 30 27.05 17.45 -28.53
CA TYR A 30 27.00 18.28 -29.74
C TYR A 30 26.98 19.79 -29.44
N ARG A 31 27.10 20.19 -28.17
CA ARG A 31 27.07 21.62 -27.77
C ARG A 31 25.81 22.28 -28.32
N LYS A 32 25.96 23.49 -28.88
CA LYS A 32 24.87 24.27 -29.51
C LYS A 32 24.27 23.64 -30.77
N GLN A 33 24.87 22.60 -31.34
CA GLN A 33 24.31 21.89 -32.51
C GLN A 33 23.32 20.80 -32.09
N ALA A 34 23.28 20.47 -30.79
CA ALA A 34 22.37 19.49 -30.27
C ALA A 34 20.91 20.00 -30.34
N ARG A 35 19.99 19.04 -30.31
CA ARG A 35 18.54 19.26 -30.29
C ARG A 35 17.94 18.95 -28.91
N GLY A 36 18.80 18.71 -27.92
CA GLY A 36 18.46 18.25 -26.58
C GLY A 36 18.04 16.79 -26.50
N VAL A 37 18.24 16.23 -25.30
CA VAL A 37 17.80 14.86 -24.96
C VAL A 37 16.30 14.78 -24.75
N PHE A 38 15.67 15.85 -24.25
CA PHE A 38 14.24 15.89 -23.94
C PHE A 38 13.50 16.88 -24.84
N ARG A 39 12.31 16.47 -25.31
CA ARG A 39 11.33 17.35 -25.97
C ARG A 39 10.04 17.30 -25.17
N GLY A 40 9.81 18.30 -24.32
CA GLY A 40 8.81 18.20 -23.27
C GLY A 40 9.20 17.10 -22.28
N ASP A 41 8.28 16.18 -22.00
CA ASP A 41 8.47 15.11 -21.01
C ASP A 41 8.97 13.78 -21.60
N VAL A 42 9.33 13.76 -22.89
CA VAL A 42 9.78 12.55 -23.60
C VAL A 42 11.21 12.67 -24.08
N ILE A 43 11.94 11.54 -24.08
CA ILE A 43 13.27 11.47 -24.68
C ILE A 43 13.14 11.53 -26.20
N ALA A 44 13.88 12.46 -26.81
CA ALA A 44 13.99 12.63 -28.24
C ALA A 44 15.25 11.92 -28.75
N CYS A 45 15.06 10.85 -29.52
CA CYS A 45 16.17 10.15 -30.16
C CYS A 45 16.53 10.80 -31.50
N GLU A 46 17.83 10.91 -31.77
CA GLU A 46 18.38 11.36 -33.04
C GLU A 46 19.23 10.26 -33.68
N SER A 47 19.35 10.30 -35.01
CA SER A 47 20.32 9.49 -35.73
C SER A 47 21.72 10.07 -35.53
N ILE A 48 22.68 9.21 -35.22
CA ILE A 48 24.08 9.60 -34.99
C ILE A 48 24.92 9.12 -36.18
N PRO A 49 25.70 10.00 -36.84
CA PRO A 49 26.66 9.59 -37.86
C PRO A 49 27.66 8.59 -37.31
N GLU A 50 28.10 7.64 -38.14
CA GLU A 50 29.04 6.58 -37.73
C GLU A 50 30.38 7.16 -37.25
N GLU A 51 30.86 8.25 -37.87
CA GLU A 51 32.07 8.94 -37.41
C GLU A 51 31.94 9.57 -36.01
N ASP A 52 30.72 9.87 -35.58
CA ASP A 52 30.42 10.53 -34.30
C ASP A 52 30.16 9.52 -33.17
N GLU A 53 29.95 8.24 -33.49
CA GLU A 53 29.65 7.18 -32.51
C GLU A 53 30.77 7.01 -31.47
N SER A 54 32.03 7.06 -31.88
CA SER A 54 33.18 6.92 -30.96
C SER A 54 33.72 8.24 -30.45
N THR A 55 33.62 9.31 -31.25
CA THR A 55 34.28 10.59 -30.98
C THR A 55 33.46 11.51 -30.09
N ARG A 56 32.13 11.37 -30.09
CA ARG A 56 31.21 12.24 -29.34
C ARG A 56 30.48 11.55 -28.20
N PHE A 57 30.67 10.23 -28.03
CA PHE A 57 30.03 9.48 -26.96
C PHE A 57 30.41 10.04 -25.59
N ALA A 58 29.39 10.38 -24.81
CA ALA A 58 29.54 10.96 -23.49
C ALA A 58 29.16 9.98 -22.37
N GLY A 59 28.24 9.05 -22.63
CA GLY A 59 27.85 8.04 -21.64
C GLY A 59 26.45 7.47 -21.87
N PHE A 60 25.94 6.78 -20.86
CA PHE A 60 24.62 6.17 -20.87
C PHE A 60 23.64 6.93 -19.97
N LEU A 61 22.41 7.06 -20.46
CA LEU A 61 21.25 7.50 -19.69
C LEU A 61 20.29 6.32 -19.54
N LEU A 62 20.02 5.96 -18.28
CA LEU A 62 18.95 5.04 -17.94
C LEU A 62 17.74 5.85 -17.51
N TYR A 63 16.65 5.73 -18.26
CA TYR A 63 15.42 6.48 -18.01
C TYR A 63 14.20 5.55 -18.11
N ASN A 64 13.71 5.13 -16.95
CA ASN A 64 12.47 4.36 -16.83
C ASN A 64 11.27 5.31 -16.98
N GLU A 65 10.85 5.54 -18.22
CA GLU A 65 9.73 6.43 -18.54
C GLU A 65 8.42 5.95 -17.88
N GLN A 66 8.16 4.64 -17.89
CA GLN A 66 6.94 4.07 -17.32
C GLN A 66 6.87 4.31 -15.80
N GLY A 67 7.97 4.07 -15.09
CA GLY A 67 8.06 4.32 -13.65
C GLY A 67 7.89 5.80 -13.30
N TRP A 68 8.47 6.70 -14.11
CA TRP A 68 8.27 8.14 -13.93
C TRP A 68 6.81 8.56 -14.15
N ARG A 69 6.17 8.09 -15.23
CA ARG A 69 4.75 8.38 -15.52
C ARG A 69 3.83 7.88 -14.41
N GLN A 70 4.08 6.68 -13.88
CA GLN A 70 3.32 6.13 -12.76
C GLN A 70 3.44 6.99 -11.51
N ALA A 71 4.68 7.32 -11.10
CA ALA A 71 4.92 8.15 -9.92
C ALA A 71 4.29 9.55 -10.04
N PHE A 72 4.31 10.12 -11.25
CA PHE A 72 3.67 11.41 -11.53
C PHE A 72 2.14 11.33 -11.42
N ALA A 73 1.53 10.28 -11.98
CA ALA A 73 0.09 10.03 -11.86
C ALA A 73 -0.32 9.81 -10.40
N ASP A 74 0.43 9.01 -9.64
CA ASP A 74 0.17 8.75 -8.22
C ASP A 74 0.22 10.03 -7.39
N HIS A 75 1.21 10.89 -7.67
CA HIS A 75 1.32 12.20 -7.03
C HIS A 75 0.10 13.08 -7.37
N GLN A 76 -0.29 13.18 -8.64
CA GLN A 76 -1.48 13.94 -9.04
C GLN A 76 -2.75 13.41 -8.37
N ASN A 77 -2.93 12.09 -8.33
CA ASN A 77 -4.06 11.43 -7.70
C ASN A 77 -4.11 11.73 -6.20
N TYR A 78 -2.97 11.71 -5.51
CA TYR A 78 -2.88 12.08 -4.09
C TYR A 78 -3.34 13.52 -3.85
N TRP A 79 -2.90 14.47 -4.67
CA TRP A 79 -3.28 15.88 -4.53
C TRP A 79 -4.73 16.16 -4.96
N ALA A 80 -5.22 15.49 -5.99
CA ALA A 80 -6.63 15.54 -6.38
C ALA A 80 -7.52 14.99 -5.27
N TRP A 81 -7.19 13.82 -4.71
CA TRP A 81 -7.83 13.28 -3.52
C TRP A 81 -7.74 14.24 -2.35
N ARG A 82 -6.61 14.94 -2.14
CA ARG A 82 -6.48 15.98 -1.10
C ARG A 82 -7.43 17.16 -1.29
N ARG A 83 -7.62 17.61 -2.53
CA ARG A 83 -8.48 18.74 -2.87
C ARG A 83 -9.96 18.39 -2.86
N ASP A 84 -10.32 17.22 -3.38
CA ASP A 84 -11.71 16.82 -3.64
C ASP A 84 -12.32 16.01 -2.48
N ARG A 85 -11.63 15.97 -1.34
CA ARG A 85 -12.03 15.23 -0.15
C ARG A 85 -13.14 15.93 0.63
N ASN A 86 -14.02 15.14 1.22
CA ASN A 86 -15.13 15.63 2.05
C ASN A 86 -14.61 16.12 3.42
N GLU A 87 -14.47 17.44 3.55
CA GLU A 87 -13.97 18.20 4.71
C GLU A 87 -14.58 17.77 6.06
N SER A 88 -15.86 17.38 6.05
CA SER A 88 -16.61 16.97 7.26
C SER A 88 -16.04 15.73 7.96
N ARG A 89 -15.37 14.84 7.23
CA ARG A 89 -14.71 13.65 7.78
C ARG A 89 -13.36 14.00 8.42
N TRP A 90 -12.77 15.12 8.02
CA TRP A 90 -11.42 15.52 8.42
C TRP A 90 -11.39 16.46 9.62
N GLN A 91 -12.45 17.25 9.86
CA GLN A 91 -12.63 17.96 11.14
C GLN A 91 -12.69 17.03 12.37
N GLN A 92 -12.98 15.74 12.17
CA GLN A 92 -12.86 14.72 13.23
C GLN A 92 -11.42 14.21 13.40
N GLN A 93 -10.59 14.25 12.35
CA GLN A 93 -9.22 13.76 12.34
C GLN A 93 -8.21 14.82 12.81
N GLU A 94 -8.48 16.11 12.56
CA GLU A 94 -7.59 17.22 12.92
C GLU A 94 -7.77 17.71 14.37
N ARG A 95 -8.72 17.14 15.12
CA ARG A 95 -8.83 17.36 16.58
C ARG A 95 -7.74 16.67 17.41
N GLY A 96 -6.69 16.16 16.77
CA GLY A 96 -5.42 15.85 17.44
C GLY A 96 -5.41 14.61 18.34
N GLU A 97 -6.46 13.79 18.30
CA GLU A 97 -6.52 12.52 19.02
C GLU A 97 -6.53 11.38 18.00
N LEU A 98 -5.37 10.72 17.85
CA LEU A 98 -5.07 9.52 17.05
C LEU A 98 -4.69 9.70 15.57
N ASP A 99 -3.38 9.69 15.33
CA ASP A 99 -2.74 9.25 14.07
C ASP A 99 -2.87 7.73 13.84
N VAL A 100 -3.85 7.11 14.48
CA VAL A 100 -4.07 5.66 14.47
C VAL A 100 -5.44 5.42 13.85
N ASP A 101 -5.47 4.65 12.77
CA ASP A 101 -6.71 4.33 12.07
C ASP A 101 -7.70 3.65 13.04
N ALA A 102 -8.70 4.42 13.50
CA ALA A 102 -9.72 3.99 14.45
C ALA A 102 -10.47 2.73 13.97
N LYS A 103 -10.56 2.52 12.65
CA LYS A 103 -11.12 1.29 12.08
C LYS A 103 -10.22 0.09 12.36
N ASN A 104 -8.91 0.25 12.20
CA ASN A 104 -7.94 -0.81 12.48
C ASN A 104 -7.92 -1.13 13.97
N MET A 105 -7.96 -0.11 14.83
CA MET A 105 -8.03 -0.30 16.29
C MET A 105 -9.31 -1.01 16.72
N MET A 106 -10.46 -0.61 16.15
CA MET A 106 -11.72 -1.32 16.35
C MET A 106 -11.62 -2.79 15.90
N HIS A 107 -10.97 -3.07 14.76
CA HIS A 107 -10.76 -4.43 14.29
C HIS A 107 -9.89 -5.26 15.23
N THR A 108 -8.85 -4.69 15.83
CA THR A 108 -8.02 -5.35 16.86
C THR A 108 -8.88 -5.79 18.05
N VAL A 109 -9.65 -4.87 18.64
CA VAL A 109 -10.53 -5.17 19.77
C VAL A 109 -11.59 -6.21 19.38
N ARG A 110 -12.16 -6.10 18.17
CA ARG A 110 -13.14 -7.07 17.64
C ARG A 110 -12.59 -8.49 17.58
N LEU A 111 -11.37 -8.67 17.09
CA LEU A 111 -10.72 -9.98 16.99
C LEU A 111 -10.43 -10.55 18.38
N LEU A 112 -9.93 -9.73 19.31
CA LEU A 112 -9.66 -10.15 20.68
C LEU A 112 -10.93 -10.61 21.41
N LEU A 113 -12.04 -9.88 21.29
CA LEU A 113 -13.33 -10.28 21.87
C LEU A 113 -13.83 -11.61 21.29
N SER A 114 -13.66 -11.82 19.98
CA SER A 114 -14.06 -13.06 19.31
C SER A 114 -13.19 -14.24 19.75
N GLY A 115 -11.87 -14.04 19.85
CA GLY A 115 -10.92 -15.04 20.37
C GLY A 115 -11.21 -15.40 21.83
N ARG A 116 -11.53 -14.41 22.67
CA ARG A 116 -11.97 -14.63 24.05
C ARG A 116 -13.23 -15.51 24.13
N SER A 117 -14.20 -15.27 23.25
CA SER A 117 -15.41 -16.10 23.16
C SER A 117 -15.09 -17.52 22.75
N LEU A 118 -14.21 -17.69 21.75
CA LEU A 118 -13.75 -19.00 21.30
C LEU A 118 -13.16 -19.81 22.46
N MET A 119 -12.34 -19.18 23.32
CA MET A 119 -11.75 -19.84 24.49
C MET A 119 -12.76 -20.13 25.61
N LYS A 120 -13.82 -19.32 25.76
CA LYS A 120 -14.84 -19.51 26.82
C LYS A 120 -15.93 -20.51 26.45
N SER A 121 -16.38 -20.49 25.20
CA SER A 121 -17.58 -21.21 24.76
C SER A 121 -17.36 -22.09 23.54
N GLY A 122 -16.12 -22.21 23.04
CA GLY A 122 -15.80 -22.98 21.85
C GLY A 122 -16.35 -22.37 20.55
N GLN A 123 -16.87 -21.13 20.58
CA GLN A 123 -17.52 -20.49 19.44
C GLN A 123 -17.06 -19.04 19.29
N PRO A 124 -16.65 -18.61 18.08
CA PRO A 124 -16.30 -17.22 17.83
C PRO A 124 -17.55 -16.34 17.72
N ILE A 125 -17.42 -15.06 18.09
CA ILE A 125 -18.46 -14.07 17.85
C ILE A 125 -18.29 -13.51 16.43
N VAL A 126 -19.27 -13.77 15.57
CA VAL A 126 -19.32 -13.23 14.20
C VAL A 126 -20.16 -11.95 14.13
N ARG A 127 -21.27 -11.91 14.89
CA ARG A 127 -22.18 -10.77 14.96
C ARG A 127 -22.23 -10.24 16.38
N PHE A 128 -21.69 -9.03 16.56
CA PHE A 128 -21.68 -8.36 17.86
C PHE A 128 -23.04 -7.70 18.14
N SER A 129 -23.44 -7.71 19.41
CA SER A 129 -24.64 -7.05 19.92
C SER A 129 -24.38 -6.46 21.31
N GLY A 130 -25.33 -5.66 21.81
CA GLY A 130 -25.28 -5.10 23.16
C GLY A 130 -24.02 -4.25 23.43
N HIS A 131 -23.44 -4.42 24.63
CA HIS A 131 -22.31 -3.62 25.11
C HIS A 131 -21.05 -3.73 24.22
N GLN A 132 -20.76 -4.91 23.68
CA GLN A 132 -19.59 -5.11 22.83
C GLN A 132 -19.74 -4.39 21.49
N LEU A 133 -20.94 -4.40 20.90
CA LEU A 133 -21.21 -3.62 19.69
C LEU A 133 -21.09 -2.12 19.97
N ALA A 134 -21.63 -1.65 21.09
CA ALA A 134 -21.53 -0.25 21.49
C ALA A 134 -20.07 0.19 21.68
N LEU A 135 -19.22 -0.64 22.30
CA LEU A 135 -17.79 -0.41 22.43
C LEU A 135 -17.12 -0.29 21.06
N LEU A 136 -17.33 -1.26 20.16
CA LEU A 136 -16.73 -1.27 18.82
C LEU A 136 -17.15 -0.04 18.00
N MET A 137 -18.41 0.37 18.08
CA MET A 137 -18.90 1.58 17.41
C MET A 137 -18.28 2.84 18.02
N SER A 138 -18.13 2.90 19.35
CA SER A 138 -17.51 4.04 20.02
C SER A 138 -16.05 4.23 19.60
N ILE A 139 -15.30 3.14 19.47
CA ILE A 139 -13.92 3.18 18.92
C ILE A 139 -13.94 3.66 17.47
N ARG A 140 -14.81 3.10 16.62
CA ARG A 140 -14.91 3.48 15.20
C ARG A 140 -15.28 4.95 15.00
N GLU A 141 -16.05 5.51 15.92
CA GLU A 141 -16.49 6.91 15.94
C GLU A 141 -15.46 7.86 16.57
N GLY A 142 -14.31 7.34 17.03
CA GLY A 142 -13.25 8.15 17.64
C GLY A 142 -13.61 8.70 19.02
N LYS A 143 -14.49 8.02 19.76
CA LYS A 143 -14.92 8.44 21.11
C LYS A 143 -13.95 8.02 22.21
N LEU A 144 -12.98 7.15 21.91
CA LEU A 144 -11.94 6.70 22.83
C LEU A 144 -10.59 7.15 22.30
N SER A 145 -9.72 7.57 23.21
CA SER A 145 -8.31 7.84 22.96
C SER A 145 -7.50 6.57 22.73
N PHE A 146 -6.26 6.72 22.25
CA PHE A 146 -5.35 5.59 22.00
C PHE A 146 -5.11 4.75 23.24
N ASP A 147 -4.76 5.42 24.34
CA ASP A 147 -4.41 4.75 25.58
C ASP A 147 -5.60 3.99 26.17
N GLU A 148 -6.82 4.54 26.05
CA GLU A 148 -8.05 3.86 26.44
C GLU A 148 -8.29 2.59 25.59
N ILE A 149 -8.11 2.68 24.26
CA ILE A 149 -8.27 1.52 23.39
C ILE A 149 -7.22 0.44 23.69
N MET A 150 -5.98 0.86 23.93
CA MET A 150 -4.88 -0.05 24.27
C MET A 150 -5.10 -0.71 25.63
N SER A 151 -5.61 0.01 26.64
CA SER A 151 -5.99 -0.58 27.92
C SER A 151 -7.04 -1.67 27.73
N VAL A 152 -8.12 -1.37 26.99
CA VAL A 152 -9.17 -2.35 26.67
C VAL A 152 -8.59 -3.57 25.96
N ALA A 153 -7.73 -3.38 24.96
CA ALA A 153 -7.11 -4.47 24.22
C ALA A 153 -6.22 -5.34 25.13
N GLN A 154 -5.41 -4.73 25.99
CA GLN A 154 -4.54 -5.43 26.93
C GLN A 154 -5.33 -6.22 27.98
N GLU A 155 -6.42 -5.66 28.50
CA GLU A 155 -7.32 -6.35 29.43
C GLU A 155 -7.94 -7.60 28.79
N ILE A 156 -8.42 -7.48 27.53
CA ILE A 156 -9.00 -8.63 26.81
C ILE A 156 -7.92 -9.67 26.54
N LEU A 157 -6.72 -9.25 26.14
CA LEU A 157 -5.60 -10.15 25.87
C LEU A 157 -5.17 -10.90 27.14
N ALA A 158 -5.06 -10.22 28.28
CA ALA A 158 -4.74 -10.85 29.56
C ALA A 158 -5.81 -11.89 29.96
N ASP A 159 -7.09 -11.60 29.70
CA ASP A 159 -8.15 -12.59 29.92
C ASP A 159 -8.02 -13.78 28.96
N CYS A 160 -7.67 -13.56 27.69
CA CYS A 160 -7.39 -14.64 26.75
C CYS A 160 -6.24 -15.54 27.22
N GLU A 161 -5.11 -14.97 27.65
CA GLU A 161 -3.98 -15.76 28.16
C GLU A 161 -4.36 -16.60 29.38
N ARG A 162 -5.19 -16.05 30.27
CA ARG A 162 -5.73 -16.79 31.43
C ARG A 162 -6.66 -17.93 31.00
N LEU A 163 -7.55 -17.68 30.03
CA LEU A 163 -8.52 -18.66 29.54
C LEU A 163 -7.85 -19.79 28.77
N LYS A 164 -6.78 -19.49 28.03
CA LYS A 164 -6.02 -20.46 27.25
C LYS A 164 -5.56 -21.66 28.09
N ALA A 165 -5.22 -21.45 29.36
CA ALA A 165 -4.81 -22.52 30.28
C ALA A 165 -5.92 -23.53 30.62
N THR A 166 -7.18 -23.14 30.43
CA THR A 166 -8.36 -23.97 30.75
C THR A 166 -9.24 -24.26 29.53
N ALA A 167 -8.89 -23.70 28.38
CA ALA A 167 -9.69 -23.81 27.16
C ALA A 167 -9.54 -25.22 26.58
N ASP A 168 -10.67 -25.84 26.26
CA ASP A 168 -10.74 -27.13 25.58
C ASP A 168 -10.59 -26.93 24.05
N LEU A 169 -9.52 -26.23 23.65
CA LEU A 169 -9.19 -25.98 22.25
C LEU A 169 -7.97 -26.82 21.87
N PRO A 170 -7.99 -27.52 20.73
CA PRO A 170 -6.85 -28.31 20.30
C PRO A 170 -5.67 -27.39 19.96
N ASP A 171 -4.45 -27.81 20.31
CA ASP A 171 -3.22 -27.08 20.01
C ASP A 171 -2.97 -26.92 18.50
N ILE A 172 -3.53 -27.84 17.70
CA ILE A 172 -3.34 -27.89 16.25
C ILE A 172 -4.72 -28.00 15.58
N CYS A 173 -4.95 -27.15 14.58
CA CYS A 173 -6.12 -27.26 13.72
C CYS A 173 -5.93 -28.42 12.72
N GLU A 174 -6.88 -29.35 12.68
CA GLU A 174 -6.86 -30.44 11.71
C GLU A 174 -7.19 -29.96 10.29
N SER A 175 -6.15 -29.78 9.47
CA SER A 175 -6.26 -29.25 8.10
C SER A 175 -7.20 -30.05 7.19
N ALA A 176 -7.28 -31.38 7.39
CA ALA A 176 -8.18 -32.25 6.64
C ALA A 176 -9.65 -31.96 6.93
N GLN A 177 -9.99 -31.67 8.20
CA GLN A 177 -11.35 -31.29 8.59
C GLN A 177 -11.71 -29.91 8.05
N ALA A 178 -10.79 -28.94 8.13
CA ALA A 178 -10.99 -27.60 7.56
C ALA A 178 -11.20 -27.64 6.04
N THR A 179 -10.45 -28.50 5.33
CA THR A 179 -10.59 -28.68 3.88
C THR A 179 -11.93 -29.30 3.52
N THR A 180 -12.35 -30.32 4.28
CA THR A 180 -13.67 -30.95 4.09
C THR A 180 -14.79 -29.94 4.28
N LEU A 181 -14.74 -29.16 5.37
CA LEU A 181 -15.71 -28.10 5.66
C LEU A 181 -15.77 -27.04 4.55
N LEU A 182 -14.62 -26.60 4.04
CA LEU A 182 -14.56 -25.63 2.94
C LEU A 182 -15.25 -26.16 1.68
N ARG A 183 -15.01 -27.42 1.32
CA ARG A 183 -15.67 -28.06 0.18
C ARG A 183 -17.18 -28.12 0.37
N GLU A 184 -17.64 -28.55 1.55
CA GLU A 184 -19.07 -28.62 1.86
C GLU A 184 -19.77 -27.27 1.78
N ILE A 185 -19.16 -26.21 2.34
CA ILE A 185 -19.69 -24.85 2.26
C ILE A 185 -19.74 -24.36 0.80
N THR A 186 -18.71 -24.67 0.02
CA THR A 186 -18.63 -24.30 -1.41
C THR A 186 -19.73 -24.99 -2.22
N GLU A 187 -19.88 -26.31 -2.07
CA GLU A 187 -20.93 -27.08 -2.75
C GLU A 187 -22.33 -26.59 -2.35
N HIS A 188 -22.55 -26.24 -1.07
CA HIS A 188 -23.83 -25.70 -0.61
C HIS A 188 -24.12 -24.33 -1.21
N TRP A 189 -23.10 -23.48 -1.35
CA TRP A 189 -23.24 -22.18 -1.99
C TRP A 189 -23.53 -22.31 -3.49
N GLU A 190 -22.85 -23.21 -4.20
CA GLU A 190 -23.08 -23.49 -5.62
C GLU A 190 -24.52 -23.95 -5.87
N LYS A 191 -25.02 -24.90 -5.07
CA LYS A 191 -26.42 -25.39 -5.14
C LYS A 191 -27.48 -24.32 -4.85
N ARG A 192 -27.13 -23.24 -4.15
CA ARG A 192 -28.05 -22.12 -3.88
C ARG A 192 -28.03 -21.05 -4.96
N THR A 193 -26.99 -21.03 -5.78
CA THR A 193 -26.70 -19.93 -6.72
C THR A 193 -26.91 -20.35 -8.18
N LEU A 194 -26.82 -21.66 -8.46
CA LEU A 194 -27.19 -22.31 -9.72
C LEU A 194 -28.63 -22.85 -9.64
#